data_AF-A0A916TK03-F1
#
_entry.id   AF-A0A916TK03-F1
#
_cell.length_a   1.000
_cell.length_b   1.000
_cell.length_c   1.000
_cell.angle_alpha   90.00
_cell.angle_beta   90.00
_cell.angle_gamma   90.00
#
_symmetry.space_group_name_H-M   'P 1'
#
loop_
_entity.id
_entity.type
_entity.pdbx_description
1 polymer ?
#
loop_
_entity_poly.entity_id
_entity_poly.type
_entity_poly.pdbx_seq_one_letter_code
_entity_poly.pdbx_strand_id
1 'polypeptide(L)' 'MPKELAELAQLGRSLWARRTEILAYFDTGASNGPVEAINGRLEHLRGIALGFRNLNHYILRSLIHSGGLAEHPDAL' A
#
# COMPACT_ATOMS: atom_id res chain seq x y z
N MET A 1 -7.97 -17.79 28.89
CA MET A 1 -8.03 -16.33 28.71
C MET A 1 -8.90 -16.05 27.49
N PRO A 2 -9.78 -15.03 27.51
CA PRO A 2 -10.54 -14.62 26.33
C PRO A 2 -9.61 -14.28 25.17
N LYS A 3 -10.01 -14.59 23.93
CA LYS A 3 -9.17 -14.39 22.74
C LYS A 3 -8.89 -12.90 22.51
N GLU A 4 -9.88 -12.07 22.77
CA GLU A 4 -9.86 -10.61 22.67
C GLU A 4 -8.77 -10.02 23.58
N LEU A 5 -8.54 -10.61 24.75
CA LEU A 5 -7.50 -10.17 25.68
C LEU A 5 -6.09 -10.43 25.13
N ALA A 6 -5.91 -11.50 24.37
CA ALA A 6 -4.63 -11.81 23.74
C ALA A 6 -4.32 -10.83 22.59
N GLU A 7 -5.32 -10.49 21.78
CA GLU A 7 -5.21 -9.51 20.69
C GLU A 7 -4.91 -8.10 21.24
N LEU A 8 -5.61 -7.69 22.31
CA LEU A 8 -5.32 -6.41 22.98
C LEU A 8 -3.91 -6.37 23.57
N ALA A 9 -3.45 -7.46 24.19
CA ALA A 9 -2.10 -7.54 24.71
C ALA A 9 -1.05 -7.45 23.58
N GLN A 10 -1.32 -8.06 22.42
CA GLN A 10 -0.46 -7.96 21.25
C GLN A 10 -0.44 -6.54 20.66
N LEU A 11 -1.60 -5.89 20.59
CA LEU A 11 -1.69 -4.49 20.17
C LEU A 11 -0.89 -3.59 21.11
N GLY A 12 -1.07 -3.74 22.42
CA GLY A 12 -0.32 -2.98 23.43
C GLY A 12 1.19 -3.13 23.29
N ARG A 13 1.70 -4.36 23.09
CA ARG A 13 3.13 -4.60 22.83
C ARG A 13 3.61 -3.91 21.56
N SER A 14 2.80 -3.93 20.50
CA SER A 14 3.12 -3.31 19.21
C SER A 14 3.18 -1.78 19.32
N LEU A 15 2.20 -1.17 20.00
CA LEU A 15 2.18 0.28 20.26
C LEU A 15 3.37 0.69 21.12
N TRP A 16 3.72 -0.09 22.15
CA TRP A 16 4.87 0.21 23.00
C TRP A 16 6.20 0.12 22.24
N ALA A 17 6.36 -0.91 21.40
CA ALA A 17 7.54 -1.09 20.57
C ALA A 17 7.72 0.07 19.58
N ARG A 18 6.62 0.61 19.01
CA ARG A 18 6.64 1.72 18.05
C ARG A 18 6.37 3.09 18.67
N ARG A 19 6.40 3.22 20.01
CA ARG A 19 6.01 4.47 20.70
C ARG A 19 6.76 5.70 20.19
N THR A 20 8.05 5.57 19.87
CA THR A 20 8.89 6.67 19.40
C THR A 20 8.39 7.19 18.05
N GLU A 21 8.09 6.28 17.11
CA GLU A 21 7.58 6.62 15.78
C GLU A 21 6.17 7.22 15.87
N ILE A 22 5.31 6.67 16.73
CA ILE A 22 3.95 7.18 16.95
C ILE A 22 3.99 8.60 17.52
N LEU A 23 4.87 8.85 18.49
CA LEU A 23 4.98 10.17 19.11
C LEU A 23 5.64 11.20 18.19
N ALA A 24 6.56 10.79 17.31
CA ALA A 24 7.20 11.68 16.35
C ALA A 24 6.20 12.38 15.40
N TYR A 25 5.00 11.82 15.21
CA TYR A 25 3.93 12.48 14.47
C TYR A 25 3.56 13.84 15.08
N PHE A 26 3.53 13.97 16.41
CA PHE A 26 3.14 15.21 17.07
C PHE A 26 4.21 16.31 16.98
N ASP A 27 5.46 15.94 16.73
CA ASP A 27 6.56 16.88 16.50
C ASP A 27 6.67 17.29 15.03
N THR A 28 6.43 16.35 14.11
CA THR A 28 6.71 16.53 12.67
C THR A 28 5.48 16.81 11.82
N GLY A 29 4.29 16.42 12.27
CA GLY A 29 3.06 16.41 11.47
C GLY A 29 3.09 15.45 10.26
N ALA A 30 4.19 14.69 10.09
CA ALA A 30 4.38 13.82 8.94
C ALA A 30 3.54 12.55 9.11
N SER A 31 2.63 12.30 8.17
CA SER A 31 1.78 11.11 8.16
C SER A 31 2.20 10.14 7.05
N ASN A 32 1.73 8.90 7.18
CA ASN A 32 1.86 7.87 6.15
C ASN A 32 0.80 8.02 5.02
N GLY A 33 -0.04 9.07 5.07
CA GLY A 33 -1.15 9.26 4.14
C GLY A 33 -0.76 9.26 2.65
N PRO A 34 0.31 9.95 2.22
CA PRO A 34 0.76 9.88 0.83
C PRO A 34 1.16 8.48 0.37
N VAL A 35 1.81 7.71 1.26
CA VAL A 35 2.23 6.32 0.96
C VAL A 35 1.00 5.41 0.86
N GLU A 36 0.04 5.57 1.76
CA GLU A 36 -1.23 4.82 1.74
C GLU A 36 -2.05 5.13 0.48
N ALA A 37 -2.09 6.40 0.06
CA ALA A 37 -2.74 6.81 -1.18
C ALA A 37 -2.11 6.14 -2.41
N ILE A 38 -0.78 6.04 -2.46
CA ILE A 38 -0.07 5.31 -3.53
C ILE A 38 -0.38 3.82 -3.46
N ASN A 39 -0.30 3.21 -2.28
CA ASN A 39 -0.56 1.79 -2.10
C ASN A 39 -2.00 1.42 -2.52
N GLY A 40 -3.00 2.23 -2.15
CA GLY A 40 -4.37 2.01 -2.58
C GLY A 40 -4.53 2.05 -4.11
N ARG A 41 -3.82 2.95 -4.80
CA ARG A 41 -3.79 2.99 -6.27
C ARG A 41 -3.11 1.75 -6.86
N LEU A 42 -2.01 1.28 -6.28
CA LEU A 42 -1.32 0.07 -6.71
C LEU A 42 -2.17 -1.18 -6.51
N GLU A 43 -2.88 -1.29 -5.38
CA GLU A 43 -3.82 -2.38 -5.13
C GLU A 43 -4.95 -2.40 -6.15
N HIS A 44 -5.50 -1.24 -6.49
CA HIS A 44 -6.49 -1.12 -7.54
C HIS A 44 -5.95 -1.58 -8.91
N LEU A 45 -4.77 -1.10 -9.32
CA LEU A 45 -4.12 -1.53 -10.57
C LEU A 45 -3.83 -3.04 -10.57
N ARG A 46 -3.37 -3.58 -9.44
CA ARG A 46 -3.19 -5.03 -9.27
C ARG A 46 -4.49 -5.81 -9.49
N GLY A 47 -5.62 -5.27 -9.03
CA GLY A 47 -6.94 -5.84 -9.30
C GLY A 47 -7.33 -5.80 -10.78
N ILE A 48 -7.02 -4.71 -11.48
CA ILE A 48 -7.35 -4.54 -12.92
C ILE A 48 -6.54 -5.45 -13.84
N ALA A 49 -5.27 -5.66 -13.51
CA ALA A 49 -4.37 -6.53 -14.26
C ALA A 49 -4.36 -7.98 -13.71
N LEU A 50 -5.23 -8.29 -12.75
CA LEU A 50 -5.35 -9.63 -12.18
C LEU A 50 -5.72 -10.65 -13.27
N GLY A 51 -4.93 -11.72 -13.38
CA GLY A 51 -5.13 -12.78 -14.36
C GLY A 51 -4.17 -12.76 -15.55
N PHE A 52 -3.47 -11.65 -15.80
CA PHE A 52 -2.35 -11.64 -16.75
C PHE A 52 -1.12 -12.31 -16.14
N ARG A 53 -0.77 -13.50 -16.66
CA ARG A 53 0.42 -14.26 -16.23
C ARG A 53 1.71 -13.79 -16.92
N ASN A 54 1.58 -13.11 -18.06
CA ASN A 54 2.69 -12.50 -18.77
C ASN A 54 2.88 -11.06 -18.26
N LEU A 55 4.11 -10.73 -17.88
CA LEU A 55 4.46 -9.43 -17.30
C LEU A 55 4.18 -8.26 -18.26
N ASN A 56 4.47 -8.42 -19.56
CA ASN A 56 4.24 -7.35 -20.55
C ASN A 56 2.73 -7.06 -20.66
N HIS A 57 1.90 -8.10 -20.71
CA HIS A 57 0.44 -7.91 -20.75
C HIS A 57 -0.10 -7.30 -19.45
N TYR A 58 0.49 -7.65 -18.31
CA TYR A 58 0.16 -7.07 -17.02
C TYR A 58 0.47 -5.56 -16.97
N ILE A 59 1.68 -5.19 -17.43
CA ILE A 59 2.12 -3.79 -17.52
C ILE A 59 1.25 -3.02 -18.50
N LEU A 60 1.02 -3.56 -19.70
CA LEU A 60 0.20 -2.93 -20.73
C LEU A 60 -1.23 -2.67 -20.22
N ARG A 61 -1.85 -3.66 -19.56
CA ARG A 61 -3.19 -3.50 -18.95
C ARG A 61 -3.20 -2.40 -17.89
N SER A 62 -2.17 -2.32 -17.07
CA SER A 62 -2.04 -1.30 -16.03
C SER A 62 -1.87 0.09 -16.64
N LEU A 63 -1.05 0.24 -17.68
CA LEU A 63 -0.79 1.49 -18.38
C LEU A 63 -2.02 2.01 -19.14
N ILE A 64 -2.78 1.13 -19.80
CA ILE A 64 -4.03 1.51 -20.46
C ILE A 64 -5.02 2.08 -19.44
N HIS A 65 -5.14 1.46 -18.26
CA HIS A 65 -6.08 1.91 -17.24
C HIS A 65 -5.64 3.21 -16.55
N SER A 66 -4.34 3.38 -16.31
CA SER A 66 -3.81 4.59 -15.67
C SER A 66 -3.63 5.77 -16.63
N GLY A 67 -3.76 5.55 -17.94
CA GLY A 67 -3.46 6.55 -18.98
C GLY A 67 -1.96 6.69 -19.29
N GLY A 68 -1.10 5.86 -18.71
CA GLY A 68 0.36 5.94 -18.84
C GLY A 68 0.94 5.39 -20.15
N LEU A 69 0.11 4.88 -21.08
CA LEU A 69 0.60 4.29 -22.33
C LEU A 69 1.29 5.33 -23.24
N ALA A 70 0.84 6.59 -23.22
CA ALA A 70 1.46 7.67 -23.99
C ALA A 70 2.84 8.07 -23.43
N GLU A 71 3.09 7.83 -22.14
CA GLU A 71 4.35 8.18 -21.47
C GLU A 71 5.40 7.05 -21.59
N HIS A 72 4.96 5.83 -21.90
CA HIS A 72 5.80 4.64 -22.00
C HIS A 72 5.55 3.86 -23.30
N PRO A 73 5.96 4.40 -24.47
CA PRO A 73 5.76 3.76 -25.76
C PRO A 73 6.54 2.44 -25.91
N ASP A 74 7.66 2.29 -25.19
CA ASP A 74 8.50 1.08 -25.19
C ASP A 74 7.86 -0.09 -24.41
N ALA A 75 6.68 0.12 -23.81
CA ALA A 75 5.92 -0.94 -23.12
C ALA A 75 5.11 -1.83 -24.09
N LEU A 76 5.23 -1.60 -25.40
CA LEU A 76 4.63 -2.37 -26.49
C LEU A 76 5.58 -3.43 -27.05
#